data_AF-A0A914K7X6-F1
#
_entry.id   AF-A0A914K7X6-F1
#
_cell.length_a   1.000
_cell.length_b   1.000
_cell.length_c   1.000
_cell.angle_alpha   90.00
_cell.angle_beta   90.00
_cell.angle_gamma   90.00
#
_symmetry.space_group_name_H-M   'P 1'
#
loop_
_entity.id
_entity.type
_entity.pdbx_description
1 polymer ?
#
loop_
_entity_poly.entity_id
_entity_poly.type
_entity_poly.pdbx_seq_one_letter_code
_entity_poly.pdbx_strand_id
1 'polypeptide(L)'
;MWYAPIGIASLIAAKIMAIGDIGQTIQSLSLYMLTVILGLVIHLFGTIPLIYFIVSRKNPYKFMKGLLQAAMTALGTASSAASLPVTFRCLEVNNKVDPAYTKFVLPVGAMVNMDGTALYEAVASIFIAQINGISLSLSQVVTVSITATLASVGAASIPSAGLVTMLIVLSAVGLPADDISIIIAVDWFLDRLRTCVNVC
;
A
#
# COMPACT_ATOMS: atom_id res chain seq x y z
N MET A 1 -6.43 20.45 0.27
CA MET A 1 -7.25 19.49 1.04
C MET A 1 -8.74 19.85 1.05
N TRP A 2 -9.14 21.08 1.39
CA TRP A 2 -10.57 21.46 1.46
C TRP A 2 -11.31 21.49 0.11
N TYR A 3 -10.59 21.73 -0.99
CA TYR A 3 -11.13 21.65 -2.36
C TYR A 3 -11.03 20.26 -3.00
N ALA A 4 -10.30 19.32 -2.37
CA ALA A 4 -10.10 17.98 -2.89
C ALA A 4 -11.43 17.21 -3.05
N PRO A 5 -12.42 17.28 -2.13
CA PRO A 5 -13.69 16.59 -2.29
C PRO A 5 -14.46 17.04 -3.54
N ILE A 6 -14.44 18.33 -3.84
CA ILE A 6 -15.11 18.90 -5.02
C ILE A 6 -14.39 18.49 -6.31
N GLY A 7 -13.06 18.56 -6.31
CA GLY A 7 -12.23 18.12 -7.44
C GLY A 7 -12.37 16.61 -7.73
N ILE A 8 -12.33 15.78 -6.68
CA ILE A 8 -12.50 14.33 -6.78
C ILE A 8 -13.92 13.99 -7.26
N ALA A 9 -14.95 14.62 -6.70
CA ALA A 9 -16.33 14.38 -7.13
C ALA A 9 -16.54 14.77 -8.61
N SER A 10 -15.96 15.90 -9.06
CA SER A 10 -16.03 16.33 -10.46
C SER A 10 -15.27 15.40 -11.40
N LEU A 11 -14.10 14.88 -11.00
CA LEU A 11 -13.32 13.94 -11.79
C LEU A 11 -14.01 12.58 -11.90
N ILE A 12 -14.56 12.08 -10.78
CA ILE A 12 -15.36 10.85 -10.75
C ILE A 12 -16.61 11.02 -11.64
N ALA A 13 -17.35 12.13 -11.50
CA ALA A 13 -18.52 12.39 -12.34
C ALA A 13 -18.17 12.54 -13.83
N ALA A 14 -17.09 13.25 -14.16
CA ALA A 14 -16.61 13.39 -15.54
C ALA A 14 -16.19 12.04 -16.15
N LYS A 15 -15.51 11.19 -15.38
CA LYS A 15 -15.15 9.83 -15.84
C LYS A 15 -16.35 8.91 -15.92
N ILE A 16 -17.29 8.94 -14.96
CA ILE A 16 -18.54 8.17 -15.04
C ILE A 16 -19.35 8.57 -16.28
N MET A 17 -19.38 9.85 -16.65
CA MET A 17 -20.02 10.31 -17.89
C MET A 17 -19.24 9.94 -19.16
N ALA A 18 -17.92 9.80 -19.08
CA ALA A 18 -17.07 9.36 -20.19
C ALA A 18 -17.05 7.82 -20.37
N ILE A 19 -17.42 7.08 -19.34
CA ILE A 19 -17.54 5.62 -19.35
C ILE A 19 -18.89 5.26 -19.96
N GLY A 20 -18.88 4.73 -21.18
CA GLY A 20 -20.08 4.23 -21.84
C GLY A 20 -20.69 2.99 -21.17
N ASP A 21 -19.91 2.23 -20.40
CA ASP A 21 -20.35 0.98 -19.75
C ASP A 21 -19.87 0.86 -18.30
N ILE A 22 -20.75 1.23 -17.36
CA ILE A 22 -20.49 1.23 -15.91
C ILE A 22 -20.13 -0.18 -15.42
N GLY A 23 -20.69 -1.23 -16.03
CA GLY A 23 -20.42 -2.62 -15.65
C GLY A 23 -18.97 -3.02 -15.86
N GLN A 24 -18.40 -2.64 -17.01
CA GLN A 24 -17.01 -2.99 -17.36
C GLN A 24 -15.99 -2.26 -16.46
N THR A 25 -16.29 -1.03 -16.06
CA THR A 25 -15.42 -0.27 -15.13
C THR A 25 -15.44 -0.87 -13.74
N ILE A 26 -16.62 -1.22 -13.21
CA ILE A 26 -16.73 -1.90 -11.91
C ILE A 26 -15.99 -3.23 -11.93
N GLN A 27 -16.10 -4.00 -13.02
CA GLN A 27 -15.38 -5.26 -13.17
C GLN A 27 -13.87 -5.04 -13.15
N SER A 28 -13.36 -4.06 -13.91
CA SER A 28 -11.93 -3.75 -13.99
C SER A 28 -11.37 -3.29 -12.64
N LEU A 29 -12.11 -2.41 -11.94
CA LEU A 29 -11.79 -1.99 -10.57
C LEU A 29 -11.78 -3.14 -9.58
N SER A 30 -12.73 -4.07 -9.69
CA SER A 30 -12.81 -5.24 -8.81
C SER A 30 -11.61 -6.16 -9.01
N LEU A 31 -11.19 -6.37 -10.27
CA LEU A 31 -9.97 -7.14 -10.59
C LEU A 31 -8.71 -6.43 -10.08
N TYR A 32 -8.64 -5.11 -10.19
CA TYR A 32 -7.56 -4.31 -9.61
C TYR A 32 -7.49 -4.50 -8.09
N MET A 33 -8.60 -4.30 -7.37
CA MET A 33 -8.66 -4.49 -5.93
C MET A 33 -8.23 -5.90 -5.53
N LEU A 34 -8.74 -6.92 -6.22
CA LEU A 34 -8.41 -8.31 -5.97
C LEU A 34 -6.91 -8.57 -6.18
N THR A 35 -6.31 -7.99 -7.23
CA THR A 35 -4.88 -8.10 -7.50
C THR A 35 -4.03 -7.49 -6.38
N VAL A 36 -4.40 -6.29 -5.90
CA VAL A 36 -3.71 -5.65 -4.77
C VAL A 36 -3.85 -6.49 -3.50
N ILE A 37 -5.06 -6.94 -3.17
CA ILE A 37 -5.32 -7.75 -1.98
C ILE A 37 -4.53 -9.05 -2.02
N LEU A 38 -4.54 -9.76 -3.15
CA LEU A 38 -3.76 -10.98 -3.32
C LEU A 38 -2.26 -10.71 -3.17
N GLY A 39 -1.74 -9.64 -3.77
CA GLY A 39 -0.35 -9.23 -3.62
C GLY A 39 0.04 -9.00 -2.15
N LEU A 40 -0.78 -8.24 -1.42
CA LEU A 40 -0.58 -7.98 0.01
C LEU A 40 -0.65 -9.25 0.86
N VAL A 41 -1.59 -10.16 0.57
CA VAL A 41 -1.74 -11.44 1.28
C VAL A 41 -0.54 -12.35 1.01
N ILE A 42 -0.10 -12.47 -0.24
CA ILE A 42 1.09 -13.25 -0.60
C ILE A 42 2.33 -12.67 0.07
N HIS A 43 2.45 -11.35 0.13
CA HIS A 43 3.58 -10.70 0.77
C HIS A 43 3.59 -10.95 2.30
N LEU A 44 2.45 -10.75 2.96
CA LEU A 44 2.30 -10.89 4.40
C LEU A 44 2.42 -12.33 4.90
N PHE A 45 1.88 -13.31 4.17
CA PHE A 45 1.86 -14.72 4.60
C PHE A 45 2.88 -15.61 3.89
N GLY A 46 3.49 -15.14 2.80
CA GLY A 46 4.50 -15.85 2.02
C GLY A 46 5.87 -15.20 2.14
N THR A 47 6.04 -14.00 1.59
CA THR A 47 7.36 -13.36 1.44
C THR A 47 7.99 -13.01 2.79
N ILE A 48 7.29 -12.28 3.66
CA ILE A 48 7.81 -11.88 4.98
C ILE A 48 8.09 -13.11 5.86
N PRO A 49 7.17 -14.09 5.99
CA PRO A 49 7.41 -15.31 6.77
C PRO A 49 8.58 -16.14 6.25
N LEU A 50 8.77 -16.21 4.92
CA LEU A 50 9.88 -16.93 4.30
C LEU A 50 11.22 -16.27 4.65
N ILE A 51 11.32 -14.94 4.53
CA ILE A 51 12.53 -14.20 4.90
C ILE A 51 12.84 -14.41 6.39
N TYR A 52 11.84 -14.28 7.27
CA TYR A 52 11.99 -14.53 8.69
C TYR A 52 12.48 -15.95 8.99
N PHE A 53 11.90 -16.96 8.32
CA PHE A 53 12.28 -18.35 8.51
C PHE A 53 13.72 -18.63 8.05
N ILE A 54 14.14 -18.08 6.90
CA ILE A 54 15.50 -18.27 6.39
C ILE A 54 16.54 -17.69 7.36
N VAL A 55 16.29 -16.49 7.90
CA VAL A 55 17.24 -15.79 8.79
C VAL A 55 17.22 -16.35 10.20
N SER A 56 16.03 -16.52 10.79
CA SER A 56 15.90 -16.89 12.21
C SER A 56 15.80 -18.39 12.45
N ARG A 57 15.46 -19.18 11.42
CA ARG A 57 15.09 -20.61 11.49
C ARG A 57 14.03 -20.93 12.54
N LYS A 58 13.19 -19.95 12.88
CA LYS A 58 12.05 -20.08 13.81
C LYS A 58 10.74 -19.99 13.06
N ASN A 59 9.68 -20.52 13.67
CA ASN A 59 8.34 -20.47 13.08
C ASN A 59 7.83 -19.01 13.00
N PRO A 60 7.65 -18.44 11.79
CA PRO A 60 7.22 -17.05 11.61
C PRO A 60 5.78 -16.81 12.10
N TYR A 61 4.89 -17.79 11.93
CA TYR A 61 3.47 -17.63 12.30
C TYR A 61 3.27 -17.49 13.81
N LYS A 62 4.17 -18.05 14.63
CA LYS A 62 4.15 -17.82 16.08
C LYS A 62 4.50 -16.36 16.42
N PHE A 63 5.45 -15.78 15.70
CA PHE A 63 5.84 -14.38 15.85
C PHE A 63 4.72 -13.43 15.38
N MET A 64 4.12 -13.71 14.22
CA MET A 64 2.99 -12.94 13.68
C MET A 64 1.77 -12.99 14.62
N LYS A 65 1.50 -14.12 15.27
CA LYS A 65 0.42 -14.23 16.27
C LYS A 65 0.63 -13.26 17.44
N GLY A 66 1.88 -13.00 17.83
CA GLY A 66 2.23 -12.01 18.84
C GLY A 66 1.97 -10.56 18.42
N LEU A 67 1.89 -10.29 17.11
CA LEU A 67 1.64 -8.96 16.52
C LEU A 67 0.17 -8.71 16.15
N LEU A 68 -0.72 -9.68 16.34
CA LEU A 68 -2.10 -9.61 15.87
C LEU A 68 -2.87 -8.37 16.38
N GLN A 69 -2.61 -7.94 17.62
CA GLN A 69 -3.22 -6.74 18.18
C GLN A 69 -2.74 -5.45 17.47
N ALA A 70 -1.46 -5.37 17.11
CA ALA A 70 -0.90 -4.27 16.33
C ALA A 70 -1.48 -4.25 14.92
N ALA A 71 -1.55 -5.41 14.25
CA ALA A 71 -2.17 -5.56 12.93
C ALA A 71 -3.64 -5.09 12.91
N MET A 72 -4.44 -5.50 13.91
CA MET A 72 -5.84 -5.07 14.03
C MET A 72 -5.96 -3.56 14.30
N THR A 73 -5.04 -2.98 15.07
CA THR A 73 -5.01 -1.54 15.34
C THR A 73 -4.64 -0.77 14.09
N ALA A 74 -3.64 -1.22 13.33
CA ALA A 74 -3.24 -0.64 12.05
C ALA A 74 -4.37 -0.69 11.02
N LEU A 75 -5.09 -1.81 10.93
CA LEU A 75 -6.27 -1.97 10.08
C LEU A 75 -7.41 -1.02 10.47
N GLY A 76 -7.64 -0.84 11.77
CA GLY A 76 -8.70 0.03 12.30
C GLY A 76 -8.40 1.52 12.09
N THR A 77 -7.14 1.92 12.34
CA THR A 77 -6.69 3.32 12.32
C THR A 77 -6.23 3.81 10.95
N ALA A 78 -5.88 2.91 10.03
CA ALA A 78 -5.24 3.23 8.74
C ALA A 78 -3.97 4.09 8.88
N SER A 79 -3.26 3.98 10.01
CA SER A 79 -1.99 4.70 10.24
C SER A 79 -0.95 3.83 10.95
N SER A 80 0.24 3.74 10.34
CA SER A 80 1.39 3.06 10.93
C SER A 80 1.93 3.81 12.15
N ALA A 81 1.88 5.15 12.13
CA ALA A 81 2.29 5.98 13.26
C ALA A 81 1.35 5.80 14.47
N ALA A 82 0.03 5.72 14.23
CA ALA A 82 -0.95 5.55 15.29
C ALA A 82 -0.87 4.17 15.97
N SER A 83 -0.45 3.13 15.23
CA SER A 83 -0.31 1.76 15.73
C SER A 83 1.04 1.47 16.37
N LEU A 84 2.00 2.40 16.29
CA LEU A 84 3.36 2.24 16.80
C LEU A 84 3.43 1.88 18.30
N PRO A 85 2.69 2.54 19.22
CA PRO A 85 2.74 2.19 20.65
C PRO A 85 2.23 0.77 20.94
N VAL A 86 1.23 0.30 20.19
CA VAL A 86 0.70 -1.06 20.31
C VAL A 86 1.72 -2.07 19.77
N THR A 87 2.43 -1.72 18.70
CA THR A 87 3.49 -2.54 18.10
C THR A 87 4.66 -2.73 19.06
N PHE A 88 5.11 -1.66 19.73
CA PHE A 88 6.11 -1.74 20.81
C PHE A 88 5.72 -2.76 21.87
N ARG A 89 4.51 -2.63 22.41
CA ARG A 89 3.99 -3.54 23.44
C ARG A 89 3.94 -4.99 22.95
N CYS A 90 3.48 -5.22 21.72
CA CYS A 90 3.39 -6.56 21.14
C CYS A 90 4.78 -7.20 20.99
N LEU A 91 5.77 -6.45 20.51
CA LEU A 91 7.14 -6.97 20.34
C LEU A 91 7.82 -7.27 21.69
N GLU A 92 7.73 -6.36 22.65
CA GLU A 92 8.42 -6.49 23.93
C GLU A 92 7.73 -7.51 24.86
N VAL A 93 6.40 -7.53 24.90
CA VAL A 93 5.64 -8.40 25.81
C VAL A 93 5.35 -9.77 25.20
N ASN A 94 4.82 -9.82 23.97
CA ASN A 94 4.36 -11.09 23.37
C ASN A 94 5.52 -11.85 22.73
N ASN A 95 6.38 -11.13 21.99
CA ASN A 95 7.49 -11.72 21.25
C ASN A 95 8.84 -11.66 22.00
N LYS A 96 8.89 -10.98 23.16
CA LYS A 96 10.07 -10.87 24.03
C LYS A 96 11.31 -10.34 23.31
N VAL A 97 11.11 -9.40 22.39
CA VAL A 97 12.20 -8.70 21.72
C VAL A 97 12.83 -7.70 22.69
N ASP A 98 14.16 -7.59 22.69
CA ASP A 98 14.87 -6.68 23.56
C ASP A 98 14.53 -5.21 23.21
N PRO A 99 14.10 -4.39 24.20
CA PRO A 99 13.73 -2.99 24.01
C PRO A 99 14.81 -2.12 23.35
N ALA A 100 16.08 -2.49 23.45
CA ALA A 100 17.17 -1.78 22.80
C ALA A 100 17.02 -1.79 21.27
N TYR A 101 16.55 -2.91 20.70
CA TYR A 101 16.33 -3.03 19.25
C TYR A 101 15.00 -2.42 18.83
N THR A 102 13.91 -2.65 19.59
CA THR A 102 12.58 -2.12 19.24
C THR A 102 12.61 -0.59 19.17
N LYS A 103 13.25 0.08 20.14
CA LYS A 103 13.32 1.56 20.22
C LYS A 103 14.06 2.21 19.08
N PHE A 104 14.96 1.49 18.41
CA PHE A 104 15.68 1.99 17.25
C PHE A 104 15.00 1.59 15.93
N VAL A 105 14.68 0.31 15.77
CA VAL A 105 14.20 -0.25 14.50
C VAL A 105 12.76 0.14 14.20
N LEU A 106 11.86 0.16 15.20
CA LEU A 106 10.45 0.45 14.95
C LEU A 106 10.18 1.89 14.47
N PRO A 107 10.75 2.95 15.08
CA PRO A 107 10.51 4.31 14.59
C PRO A 107 11.05 4.54 13.18
N VAL A 108 12.22 3.97 12.86
CA VAL A 108 12.79 4.04 11.51
C VAL A 108 11.94 3.24 10.52
N GLY A 109 11.55 2.02 10.90
CA GLY A 109 10.72 1.14 10.10
C GLY A 109 9.34 1.73 9.80
N ALA A 110 8.69 2.39 10.76
CA ALA A 110 7.36 2.99 10.56
C ALA A 110 7.34 4.11 9.51
N MET A 111 8.49 4.71 9.20
CA MET A 111 8.64 5.77 8.19
C MET A 111 9.17 5.22 6.86
N VAL A 112 10.10 4.25 6.91
CA VAL A 112 10.81 3.77 5.71
C VAL A 112 10.14 2.52 5.11
N ASN A 113 9.57 1.65 5.94
CA ASN A 113 9.05 0.34 5.54
C ASN A 113 7.58 0.43 5.07
N MET A 114 7.38 0.93 3.86
CA MET A 114 6.07 1.09 3.24
C MET A 114 5.85 0.13 2.06
N ASP A 115 6.13 -1.16 2.27
CA ASP A 115 6.05 -2.21 1.25
C ASP A 115 4.66 -2.32 0.61
N GLY A 116 3.61 -2.21 1.42
CA GLY A 116 2.23 -2.20 0.93
C GLY A 116 1.92 -1.00 0.05
N THR A 117 2.57 0.15 0.30
CA THR A 117 2.46 1.35 -0.54
C THR A 117 3.18 1.14 -1.87
N ALA A 118 4.41 0.61 -1.85
CA ALA A 118 5.16 0.31 -3.08
C ALA A 118 4.42 -0.70 -3.97
N LEU A 119 3.87 -1.77 -3.39
CA LEU A 119 3.08 -2.77 -4.12
C LEU A 119 1.84 -2.13 -4.76
N TYR A 120 1.12 -1.30 -4.01
CA TYR A 120 -0.05 -0.60 -4.51
C TYR A 120 0.29 0.36 -5.64
N GLU A 121 1.36 1.15 -5.52
CA GLU A 121 1.80 2.09 -6.55
C GLU A 121 2.20 1.38 -7.84
N ALA A 122 2.90 0.26 -7.73
CA ALA A 122 3.28 -0.54 -8.88
C ALA A 122 2.04 -1.12 -9.60
N VAL A 123 1.13 -1.73 -8.87
CA VAL A 123 -0.09 -2.34 -9.44
C VAL A 123 -1.02 -1.27 -10.03
N ALA A 124 -1.19 -0.14 -9.35
CA ALA A 124 -2.00 0.98 -9.82
C ALA A 124 -1.45 1.58 -11.12
N SER A 125 -0.13 1.76 -11.22
CA SER A 125 0.51 2.28 -12.43
C SER A 125 0.32 1.35 -13.62
N ILE A 126 0.45 0.04 -13.41
CA ILE A 126 0.20 -0.97 -14.44
C ILE A 126 -1.29 -0.98 -14.83
N PHE A 127 -2.19 -0.89 -13.86
CA PHE A 127 -3.63 -0.82 -14.10
C PHE A 127 -4.02 0.41 -14.94
N ILE A 128 -3.49 1.59 -14.60
CA ILE A 128 -3.73 2.84 -15.37
C ILE A 128 -3.22 2.69 -16.80
N ALA A 129 -2.05 2.07 -17.01
CA ALA A 129 -1.57 1.81 -18.36
C ALA A 129 -2.53 0.89 -19.14
N GLN A 130 -3.03 -0.18 -18.50
CA GLN A 130 -3.94 -1.14 -19.13
C GLN A 130 -5.28 -0.53 -19.53
N ILE A 131 -5.92 0.28 -18.68
CA ILE A 131 -7.21 0.92 -19.00
C ILE A 131 -7.09 1.96 -20.13
N ASN A 132 -5.91 2.54 -20.31
CA ASN A 132 -5.62 3.48 -21.40
C ASN A 132 -5.12 2.77 -22.68
N GLY A 133 -5.03 1.44 -22.68
CA GLY A 133 -4.48 0.68 -23.80
C GLY A 133 -2.99 0.92 -24.06
N ILE A 134 -2.26 1.42 -23.06
CA ILE A 134 -0.82 1.70 -23.15
C ILE A 134 -0.05 0.42 -22.80
N SER A 135 0.69 -0.12 -23.76
CA SER A 135 1.60 -1.25 -23.50
C SER A 135 2.85 -0.77 -22.78
N LEU A 136 3.08 -1.25 -21.57
CA LEU A 136 4.32 -0.99 -20.84
C LEU A 136 5.43 -1.92 -21.35
N SER A 137 6.55 -1.33 -21.73
CA SER A 137 7.79 -2.05 -22.01
C SER A 137 8.45 -2.56 -20.72
N LEU A 138 9.32 -3.56 -20.82
CA LEU A 138 10.04 -4.11 -19.66
C LEU A 138 10.84 -3.02 -18.90
N SER A 139 11.44 -2.08 -19.62
CA SER A 139 12.17 -0.95 -19.02
C SER A 139 11.23 -0.05 -18.20
N GLN A 140 10.03 0.24 -18.70
CA GLN A 140 9.04 1.01 -17.95
C GLN A 140 8.57 0.28 -16.69
N VAL A 141 8.36 -1.04 -16.76
CA VAL A 141 7.99 -1.84 -15.58
C VAL A 141 9.08 -1.79 -14.51
N VAL A 142 10.36 -1.89 -14.90
CA VAL A 142 11.50 -1.75 -13.98
C VAL A 142 11.54 -0.33 -13.39
N THR A 143 11.33 0.70 -14.21
CA THR A 143 11.25 2.08 -13.73
C THR A 143 10.13 2.26 -12.72
N VAL A 144 8.90 1.78 -13.01
CA VAL A 144 7.77 1.81 -12.06
C VAL A 144 8.17 1.15 -10.74
N SER A 145 8.79 -0.03 -10.78
CA SER A 145 9.21 -0.73 -9.57
C SER A 145 10.20 0.08 -8.74
N ILE A 146 11.24 0.64 -9.35
CA ILE A 146 12.27 1.42 -8.64
C ILE A 146 11.66 2.72 -8.11
N THR A 147 10.90 3.44 -8.93
CA THR A 147 10.28 4.70 -8.54
C THR A 147 9.26 4.49 -7.43
N ALA A 148 8.43 3.45 -7.48
CA ALA A 148 7.49 3.11 -6.42
C ALA A 148 8.19 2.80 -5.10
N THR A 149 9.28 2.01 -5.12
CA THR A 149 10.06 1.74 -3.91
C THR A 149 10.70 2.99 -3.33
N LEU A 150 11.25 3.88 -4.17
CA LEU A 150 11.84 5.13 -3.70
C LEU A 150 10.78 6.11 -3.19
N ALA A 151 9.64 6.20 -3.87
CA ALA A 151 8.54 7.06 -3.50
C ALA A 151 7.87 6.60 -2.21
N SER A 152 7.74 5.28 -2.00
CA SER A 152 7.15 4.73 -0.77
C SER A 152 7.95 5.06 0.48
N VAL A 153 9.28 5.15 0.40
CA VAL A 153 10.13 5.60 1.52
C VAL A 153 9.89 7.08 1.86
N GLY A 154 9.52 7.89 0.86
CA GLY A 154 9.20 9.30 1.03
C GLY A 154 7.75 9.58 1.42
N ALA A 155 6.87 8.57 1.43
CA ALA A 155 5.48 8.74 1.81
C ALA A 155 5.37 8.96 3.33
N ALA A 156 4.57 9.95 3.74
CA ALA A 156 4.28 10.14 5.16
C ALA A 156 3.40 8.99 5.68
N SER A 157 3.61 8.56 6.92
CA SER A 157 2.82 7.50 7.60
C SER A 157 1.41 7.96 8.04
N ILE A 158 0.73 8.73 7.18
CA ILE A 158 -0.56 9.40 7.40
C ILE A 158 -1.56 8.85 6.36
N PRO A 159 -2.85 8.71 6.73
CA PRO A 159 -3.88 8.24 5.80
C PRO A 159 -3.89 9.02 4.47
N SER A 160 -4.13 8.31 3.37
CA SER A 160 -4.20 8.87 2.01
C SER A 160 -2.92 9.55 1.48
N ALA A 161 -1.77 9.43 2.16
CA ALA A 161 -0.49 9.95 1.66
C ALA A 161 -0.06 9.30 0.33
N GLY A 162 -0.47 8.04 0.09
CA GLY A 162 -0.15 7.28 -1.11
C GLY A 162 -0.67 7.88 -2.43
N LEU A 163 -1.66 8.79 -2.38
CA LEU A 163 -2.17 9.44 -3.59
C LEU A 163 -1.17 10.46 -4.17
N VAL A 164 -0.38 11.12 -3.31
CA VAL A 164 0.61 12.11 -3.75
C VAL A 164 1.83 11.42 -4.35
N THR A 165 2.26 10.32 -3.74
CA THR A 165 3.38 9.53 -4.26
C THR A 165 3.03 8.79 -5.55
N MET A 166 1.78 8.36 -5.72
CA MET A 166 1.27 7.84 -6.98
C MET A 166 1.48 8.81 -8.16
N LEU A 167 1.21 10.11 -7.96
CA LEU A 167 1.41 11.12 -9.00
C LEU A 167 2.88 11.17 -9.46
N ILE A 168 3.83 10.99 -8.53
CA ILE A 168 5.26 10.97 -8.84
C ILE A 168 5.59 9.75 -9.70
N VAL A 169 5.10 8.56 -9.33
CA VAL A 169 5.35 7.31 -10.07
C VAL A 169 4.77 7.39 -11.49
N LEU A 170 3.52 7.85 -11.64
CA LEU A 170 2.88 7.99 -12.96
C LEU A 170 3.60 9.01 -13.83
N SER A 171 4.01 10.14 -13.26
CA SER A 171 4.77 11.17 -13.99
C SER A 171 6.14 10.66 -14.45
N ALA A 172 6.80 9.80 -13.66
CA ALA A 172 8.10 9.23 -14.01
C ALA A 172 8.06 8.32 -15.25
N VAL A 173 6.91 7.72 -15.55
CA VAL A 173 6.70 6.88 -16.73
C VAL A 173 5.82 7.51 -17.81
N GLY A 174 5.39 8.76 -17.62
CA GLY A 174 4.59 9.53 -18.57
C GLY A 174 3.14 9.04 -18.72
N LEU A 175 2.58 8.42 -17.67
CA LEU A 175 1.19 7.97 -17.67
C LEU A 175 0.22 9.10 -17.27
N PRO A 176 -1.02 9.10 -17.80
CA PRO A 176 -2.01 10.13 -17.49
C PRO A 176 -2.44 10.05 -16.02
N ALA A 177 -2.25 11.14 -15.28
CA ALA A 177 -2.59 11.26 -13.86
C ALA A 177 -4.09 11.41 -13.57
N ASP A 178 -4.90 11.75 -14.58
CA ASP A 178 -6.33 12.01 -14.41
C ASP A 178 -7.12 10.77 -13.96
N ASP A 179 -6.60 9.57 -14.26
CA ASP A 179 -7.22 8.30 -13.92
C ASP A 179 -7.00 7.85 -12.47
N ILE A 180 -6.19 8.58 -11.69
CA ILE A 180 -6.06 8.35 -10.23
C ILE A 180 -7.42 8.49 -9.53
N SER A 181 -8.28 9.37 -10.05
CA SER A 181 -9.63 9.59 -9.53
C SER A 181 -10.47 8.31 -9.39
N ILE A 182 -10.26 7.35 -10.29
CA ILE A 182 -10.92 6.03 -10.29
C ILE A 182 -10.44 5.18 -9.11
N ILE A 183 -9.15 5.27 -8.77
CA ILE A 183 -8.53 4.50 -7.69
C ILE A 183 -8.92 5.08 -6.31
N ILE A 184 -9.08 6.40 -6.21
CA ILE A 184 -9.49 7.08 -4.96
C ILE A 184 -10.79 6.49 -4.39
N ALA A 185 -11.72 6.06 -5.26
CA ALA A 185 -12.99 5.47 -4.84
C ALA A 185 -12.84 4.20 -3.98
N VAL A 186 -11.74 3.45 -4.18
CA VAL A 186 -11.45 2.19 -3.47
C VAL A 186 -10.28 2.30 -2.50
N ASP A 187 -9.57 3.45 -2.51
CA ASP A 187 -8.37 3.67 -1.71
C ASP A 187 -8.66 3.58 -0.20
N TRP A 188 -9.80 4.07 0.27
CA TRP A 188 -10.16 4.02 1.70
C TRP A 188 -10.15 2.60 2.29
N PHE A 189 -10.43 1.59 1.46
CA PHE A 189 -10.41 0.19 1.85
C PHE A 189 -9.02 -0.42 1.71
N LEU A 190 -8.35 -0.19 0.57
CA LEU A 190 -7.01 -0.70 0.32
C LEU A 190 -5.96 -0.09 1.26
N ASP A 191 -6.13 1.18 1.66
CA ASP A 191 -5.24 1.90 2.59
C ASP A 191 -5.11 1.19 3.94
N ARG A 192 -6.23 0.69 4.46
CA ARG A 192 -6.24 -0.08 5.72
C ARG A 192 -5.45 -1.37 5.61
N LEU A 193 -5.60 -2.09 4.48
CA LEU A 193 -4.87 -3.34 4.24
C LEU A 193 -3.37 -3.09 4.05
N ARG A 194 -2.99 -2.05 3.30
CA ARG A 194 -1.59 -1.65 3.13
C ARG A 194 -0.95 -1.27 4.45
N THR A 195 -1.64 -0.47 5.26
CA THR A 195 -1.17 -0.08 6.59
C THR A 195 -0.93 -1.30 7.48
N CYS A 196 -1.83 -2.27 7.44
CA CYS A 196 -1.66 -3.52 8.17
C CYS A 196 -0.37 -4.24 7.77
N VAL A 197 -0.09 -4.37 6.46
CA VAL A 197 1.15 -4.99 5.95
C VAL A 197 2.39 -4.18 6.33
N ASN A 198 2.34 -2.85 6.25
CA ASN A 198 3.48 -1.99 6.61
C ASN A 198 3.89 -2.11 8.09
N VAL A 199 2.97 -2.50 8.96
CA VAL A 199 3.18 -2.61 10.41
C VAL A 199 3.62 -4.01 10.85
N CYS A 200 3.29 -5.05 10.07
CA CYS A 200 3.55 -6.45 10.43
C CYS A 200 4.97 -6.89 10.07
#